data_AF-A0A838PG71-F1
#
_entry.id   AF-A0A838PG71-F1
#
_cell.length_a   1.000
_cell.length_b   1.000
_cell.length_c   1.000
_cell.angle_alpha   90.00
_cell.angle_beta   90.00
_cell.angle_gamma   90.00
#
_symmetry.space_group_name_H-M   'P 1'
#
loop_
_entity.id
_entity.type
_entity.pdbx_description
1 polymer ?
#
loop_
_entity_poly.entity_id
_entity_poly.type
_entity_poly.pdbx_seq_one_letter_code
_entity_poly.pdbx_strand_id
1 'polypeptide(L)'
;MSTVLVTATPGTFPSGFCPTGPNALQELYNAIINRTVFSLSADKAFYNYGDTQPTPDNRVFPWFRTSAKLPDRWYVYALGKWISPYRIPIGQERMIWGDGEVALWSYDGGDGTDPVSIGSTQTTGSFWKRDITFDGRSPMGIGAISGSNPAKSLVLAEQYGLGSVALQVSEIPAHAHTITAKAHLDINASSLDRTLAGAGAEFTDSFNTGSVGGGIAHQNVHPVTGVIVAQRTNRQFWTS
;
A
#
# COMPACT_ATOMS: atom_id res chain seq x y z
N MET A 1 16.65 -23.14 13.64
CA MET A 1 18.01 -22.60 13.42
C MET A 1 18.72 -23.53 12.45
N SER A 2 19.26 -23.01 11.35
CA SER A 2 20.11 -23.80 10.46
C SER A 2 21.52 -23.84 11.04
N THR A 3 22.00 -25.02 11.40
CA THR A 3 23.39 -25.21 11.83
C THR A 3 24.27 -25.33 10.59
N VAL A 4 25.24 -24.41 10.45
CA VAL A 4 26.30 -24.51 9.44
C VAL A 4 27.39 -25.39 10.01
N LEU A 5 27.68 -26.51 9.35
CA LEU A 5 28.76 -27.40 9.74
C LEU A 5 30.05 -26.87 9.13
N VAL A 6 30.95 -26.36 9.97
CA VAL A 6 32.32 -26.01 9.56
C VAL A 6 33.19 -27.23 9.79
N THR A 7 33.79 -27.77 8.73
CA THR A 7 34.65 -28.94 8.85
C THR A 7 36.09 -28.47 9.05
N ALA A 8 36.70 -28.84 10.18
CA ALA A 8 38.13 -28.65 10.39
C ALA A 8 38.90 -29.81 9.76
N THR A 9 39.74 -29.51 8.78
CA THR A 9 40.68 -30.48 8.19
C THR A 9 42.03 -30.28 8.86
N PRO A 10 42.55 -31.30 9.58
CA PRO A 10 43.88 -31.20 10.17
C PRO A 10 44.94 -31.18 9.06
N GLY A 11 45.88 -30.26 9.16
CA GLY A 11 47.09 -30.27 8.32
C GLY A 11 48.13 -31.26 8.81
N THR A 12 49.20 -31.45 8.04
CA THR A 12 50.30 -32.35 8.39
C THR A 12 51.47 -31.58 9.03
N PHE A 13 52.09 -32.19 10.03
CA PHE A 13 53.35 -31.69 10.59
C PHE A 13 54.53 -32.18 9.73
N PRO A 14 55.58 -31.36 9.52
CA PRO A 14 56.84 -31.80 8.95
C PRO A 14 57.43 -32.94 9.78
N SER A 15 58.16 -33.84 9.12
CA SER A 15 58.89 -34.90 9.82
C SER A 15 59.85 -34.29 10.86
N GLY A 16 59.84 -34.82 12.08
CA GLY A 16 60.67 -34.33 13.18
C GLY A 16 60.18 -33.06 13.88
N PHE A 17 58.96 -32.58 13.62
CA PHE A 17 58.41 -31.42 14.32
C PHE A 17 58.26 -31.71 15.83
N CYS A 18 59.15 -31.13 16.63
CA CYS A 18 59.12 -31.16 18.09
C CYS A 18 59.50 -29.77 18.60
N PRO A 19 58.53 -28.93 18.99
CA PRO A 19 58.82 -27.63 19.60
C PRO A 19 59.73 -27.80 20.83
N THR A 20 60.77 -26.99 20.93
CA THR A 20 61.74 -27.06 22.05
C THR A 20 61.91 -25.68 22.68
N GLY A 21 62.22 -25.65 23.97
CA GLY A 21 62.42 -24.40 24.72
C GLY A 21 61.23 -23.97 25.57
N PRO A 22 61.32 -22.82 26.26
CA PRO A 22 60.35 -22.39 27.27
C PRO A 22 58.96 -22.09 26.71
N ASN A 23 58.81 -21.95 25.39
CA ASN A 23 57.56 -21.65 24.70
C ASN A 23 57.02 -22.82 23.85
N ALA A 24 57.55 -24.04 24.04
CA ALA A 24 57.22 -25.21 23.22
C ALA A 24 55.70 -25.48 23.10
N LEU A 25 54.94 -25.24 24.17
CA LEU A 25 53.48 -25.41 24.16
C LEU A 25 52.76 -24.37 23.28
N GLN A 26 53.20 -23.11 23.31
CA GLN A 26 52.62 -22.05 22.47
C GLN A 26 52.96 -22.27 21.00
N GLU A 27 54.17 -22.73 20.71
CA GLU A 27 54.59 -23.10 19.35
C GLU A 27 53.76 -24.28 18.80
N LEU A 28 53.44 -25.26 19.63
CA LEU A 28 52.53 -26.35 19.27
C LEU A 28 51.12 -25.82 18.94
N TYR A 29 50.55 -24.95 19.77
CA TYR A 29 49.22 -24.37 19.51
C TYR A 29 49.19 -23.55 18.22
N ASN A 30 50.20 -22.69 18.01
CA ASN A 30 50.32 -21.92 16.78
C ASN A 30 50.43 -22.84 15.56
N ALA A 31 51.20 -23.93 15.67
CA ALA A 31 51.37 -24.88 14.58
C ALA A 31 50.09 -25.67 14.25
N ILE A 32 49.27 -26.01 15.25
CA ILE A 32 47.95 -26.63 15.07
C ILE A 32 47.01 -25.64 14.38
N ILE A 33 46.89 -24.41 14.88
CA ILE A 33 45.97 -23.40 14.35
C ILE A 33 46.36 -23.03 12.90
N ASN A 34 47.64 -22.75 12.66
CA ASN A 34 48.12 -22.31 11.34
C ASN A 34 48.03 -23.39 10.26
N ARG A 35 47.93 -24.67 10.65
CA ARG A 35 47.80 -25.81 9.72
C ARG A 35 46.39 -26.37 9.62
N THR A 36 45.49 -25.95 10.50
CA THR A 36 44.09 -26.37 10.43
C THR A 36 43.39 -25.56 9.35
N VAL A 37 42.83 -26.24 8.35
CA VAL A 37 42.01 -25.59 7.32
C VAL A 37 40.56 -25.80 7.67
N PHE A 38 39.82 -24.71 7.86
CA PHE A 38 38.37 -24.77 8.00
C PHE A 38 37.75 -24.65 6.61
N SER A 39 37.02 -25.68 6.20
CA SER A 39 36.25 -25.67 4.96
C SER A 39 34.76 -25.70 5.25
N LEU A 40 34.02 -24.91 4.46
CA LEU A 40 32.57 -24.97 4.37
C LEU A 40 32.24 -25.83 3.16
N SER A 41 31.31 -26.77 3.29
CA SER A 41 30.91 -27.59 2.14
C SER A 41 30.26 -26.70 1.07
N ALA A 42 30.54 -26.97 -0.22
CA ALA A 42 30.14 -26.16 -1.37
C ALA A 42 28.61 -25.91 -1.44
N ASP A 43 27.85 -26.79 -0.82
CA ASP A 43 26.40 -26.87 -0.67
C ASP A 43 25.85 -26.09 0.55
N LYS A 44 26.71 -25.42 1.34
CA LYS A 44 26.34 -24.58 2.48
C LYS A 44 26.58 -23.09 2.14
N ALA A 45 25.57 -22.45 1.55
CA ALA A 45 25.31 -20.99 1.51
C ALA A 45 26.52 -20.06 1.33
N PHE A 46 27.16 -20.09 0.15
CA PHE A 46 28.07 -19.03 -0.26
C PHE A 46 27.27 -17.82 -0.77
N TYR A 47 27.56 -16.65 -0.22
CA TYR A 47 27.14 -15.38 -0.76
C TYR A 47 28.33 -14.41 -0.75
N ASN A 48 28.40 -13.57 -1.76
CA ASN A 48 29.33 -12.46 -1.77
C ASN A 48 28.89 -11.43 -0.70
N TYR A 49 29.86 -10.80 -0.05
CA TYR A 49 29.59 -9.77 0.96
C TYR A 49 30.56 -8.60 0.78
N GLY A 50 30.05 -7.37 0.86
CA GLY A 50 30.86 -6.16 0.82
C GLY A 50 30.31 -5.09 -0.12
N ASP A 51 31.04 -3.99 -0.24
CA ASP A 51 30.69 -2.83 -1.08
C ASP A 51 31.18 -2.94 -2.53
N THR A 52 32.11 -3.86 -2.76
CA THR A 52 32.72 -4.09 -4.07
C THR A 52 31.95 -5.16 -4.83
N GLN A 53 31.71 -4.91 -6.11
CA GLN A 53 31.03 -5.85 -6.99
C GLN A 53 31.81 -7.18 -7.07
N PRO A 54 31.13 -8.33 -6.98
CA PRO A 54 31.80 -9.62 -7.09
C PRO A 54 32.41 -9.85 -8.47
N THR A 55 33.54 -10.57 -8.49
CA THR A 55 34.25 -10.96 -9.71
C THR A 55 33.39 -11.87 -10.61
N PRO A 56 33.71 -12.00 -11.91
CA PRO A 56 32.96 -12.87 -12.82
C PRO A 56 32.75 -14.29 -12.32
N ASP A 57 33.77 -14.91 -11.73
CA ASP A 57 33.70 -16.29 -11.22
C ASP A 57 32.73 -16.45 -10.03
N ASN A 58 32.46 -15.36 -9.32
CA ASN A 58 31.59 -15.32 -8.15
C ASN A 58 30.15 -14.89 -8.46
N ARG A 59 29.80 -14.69 -9.74
CA ARG A 59 28.43 -14.33 -10.17
C ARG A 59 27.39 -15.42 -9.91
N VAL A 60 27.83 -16.65 -9.67
CA VAL A 60 26.97 -17.80 -9.32
C VAL A 60 26.39 -17.69 -7.91
N PHE A 61 26.96 -16.84 -7.05
CA PHE A 61 26.52 -16.64 -5.68
C PHE A 61 25.75 -15.32 -5.53
N PRO A 62 24.68 -15.27 -4.72
CA PRO A 62 24.02 -14.01 -4.40
C PRO A 62 25.00 -13.07 -3.69
N TRP A 63 24.74 -11.77 -3.77
CA TRP A 63 25.58 -10.74 -3.17
C TRP A 63 24.78 -9.92 -2.16
N PHE A 64 25.17 -9.99 -0.90
CA PHE A 64 24.72 -9.03 0.10
C PHE A 64 25.62 -7.81 0.07
N ARG A 65 25.14 -6.75 -0.60
CA ARG A 65 25.88 -5.51 -0.75
C ARG A 65 25.83 -4.72 0.54
N THR A 66 26.95 -4.08 0.85
CA THR A 66 27.02 -3.00 1.84
C THR A 66 27.31 -1.68 1.15
N SER A 67 26.74 -0.58 1.64
CA SER A 67 27.04 0.77 1.19
C SER A 67 27.38 1.63 2.40
N ALA A 68 28.50 2.34 2.37
CA ALA A 68 29.00 3.11 3.52
C ALA A 68 29.06 2.27 4.82
N LYS A 69 29.49 0.99 4.71
CA LYS A 69 29.55 0.00 5.79
C LYS A 69 28.20 -0.37 6.42
N LEU A 70 27.08 0.05 5.83
CA LEU A 70 25.74 -0.36 6.24
C LEU A 70 25.19 -1.40 5.27
N PRO A 71 24.33 -2.33 5.73
CA PRO A 71 23.54 -3.18 4.86
C PRO A 71 22.80 -2.38 3.77
N ASP A 72 22.93 -2.78 2.51
CA ASP A 72 22.16 -2.24 1.40
C ASP A 72 21.05 -3.24 1.03
N ARG A 73 21.33 -4.19 0.13
CA ARG A 73 20.34 -5.15 -0.41
C ARG A 73 20.98 -6.47 -0.80
N TRP A 74 20.12 -7.47 -1.00
CA TRP A 74 20.46 -8.74 -1.62
C TRP A 74 20.33 -8.64 -3.14
N TYR A 75 21.41 -8.97 -3.85
CA TYR A 75 21.48 -8.99 -5.29
C TYR A 75 21.72 -10.42 -5.81
N VAL A 76 21.20 -10.71 -7.00
CA VAL A 76 21.47 -11.91 -7.79
C VAL A 76 21.97 -11.47 -9.16
N TYR A 77 22.88 -12.22 -9.77
CA TYR A 77 23.38 -11.89 -11.10
C TYR A 77 22.43 -12.43 -12.17
N ALA A 78 21.82 -11.55 -12.96
CA ALA A 78 20.94 -11.90 -14.06
C ALA A 78 20.92 -10.79 -15.11
N LEU A 79 20.66 -11.15 -16.38
CA LEU A 79 20.62 -10.20 -17.50
C LEU A 79 21.89 -9.33 -17.62
N GLY A 80 23.06 -9.90 -17.28
CA GLY A 80 24.34 -9.21 -17.30
C GLY A 80 24.57 -8.21 -16.17
N LYS A 81 23.67 -8.11 -15.19
CA LYS A 81 23.71 -7.14 -14.08
C LYS A 81 23.45 -7.81 -12.73
N TRP A 82 23.83 -7.13 -11.65
CA TRP A 82 23.39 -7.50 -10.31
C TRP A 82 22.04 -6.86 -10.04
N ILE A 83 20.98 -7.68 -9.95
CA ILE A 83 19.61 -7.23 -9.71
C ILE A 83 19.18 -7.60 -8.29
N SER A 84 18.47 -6.70 -7.62
CA SER A 84 17.84 -6.96 -6.32
C SER A 84 16.34 -7.15 -6.57
N PRO A 85 15.86 -8.41 -6.68
CA PRO A 85 14.47 -8.68 -7.00
C PRO A 85 13.55 -8.22 -5.87
N TYR A 86 12.31 -7.91 -6.22
CA TYR A 86 11.29 -7.61 -5.23
C TYR A 86 10.94 -8.84 -4.41
N ARG A 87 10.70 -8.63 -3.11
CA ARG A 87 10.14 -9.67 -2.24
C ARG A 87 8.69 -9.99 -2.62
N ILE A 88 7.96 -8.97 -3.06
CA ILE A 88 6.53 -9.05 -3.38
C ILE A 88 6.38 -9.03 -4.90
N PRO A 89 5.51 -9.86 -5.50
CA PRO A 89 5.22 -9.81 -6.93
C PRO A 89 4.79 -8.41 -7.38
N ILE A 90 5.17 -8.08 -8.61
CA ILE A 90 4.83 -6.79 -9.23
C ILE A 90 3.31 -6.60 -9.20
N GLY A 91 2.89 -5.40 -8.85
CA GLY A 91 1.48 -5.02 -8.80
C GLY A 91 0.73 -5.38 -7.50
N GLN A 92 1.32 -6.16 -6.60
CA GLN A 92 0.67 -6.47 -5.31
C GLN A 92 1.03 -5.49 -4.20
N GLU A 93 2.19 -4.82 -4.31
CA GLU A 93 2.58 -3.78 -3.36
C GLU A 93 1.96 -2.44 -3.75
N ARG A 94 1.34 -1.78 -2.77
CA ARG A 94 0.76 -0.45 -2.88
C ARG A 94 1.26 0.44 -1.75
N MET A 95 1.46 1.72 -2.05
CA MET A 95 1.78 2.73 -1.04
C MET A 95 0.89 3.96 -1.20
N ILE A 96 0.64 4.66 -0.09
CA ILE A 96 0.02 5.98 -0.12
C ILE A 96 1.13 7.01 -0.32
N TRP A 97 0.93 7.90 -1.28
CA TRP A 97 1.90 8.91 -1.69
C TRP A 97 1.27 10.29 -1.63
N GLY A 98 1.94 11.22 -0.95
CA GLY A 98 1.42 12.55 -0.62
C GLY A 98 1.85 13.68 -1.56
N ASP A 99 2.65 13.40 -2.58
CA ASP A 99 3.15 14.38 -3.54
C ASP A 99 2.63 14.09 -4.97
N GLY A 100 3.02 14.89 -5.96
CA GLY A 100 2.63 14.72 -7.35
C GLY A 100 3.23 13.48 -8.04
N GLU A 101 2.66 13.13 -9.20
CA GLU A 101 3.10 11.97 -10.00
C GLU A 101 4.56 12.10 -10.47
N VAL A 102 5.02 13.30 -10.84
CA VAL A 102 6.41 13.52 -11.26
C VAL A 102 7.42 13.19 -10.15
N ALA A 103 7.08 13.53 -8.90
CA ALA A 103 7.90 13.17 -7.75
C ALA A 103 7.87 11.66 -7.49
N LEU A 104 6.69 11.05 -7.66
CA LEU A 104 6.53 9.59 -7.56
C LEU A 104 7.38 8.84 -8.59
N TRP A 105 7.44 9.33 -9.83
CA TRP A 105 8.21 8.70 -10.91
C TRP A 105 9.72 8.74 -10.66
N SER A 106 10.20 9.78 -9.96
CA SER A 106 11.60 9.90 -9.56
C SER A 106 11.92 9.16 -8.25
N TYR A 107 10.90 8.75 -7.49
CA TYR A 107 11.07 8.11 -6.19
C TYR A 107 11.76 6.73 -6.31
N ASP A 108 12.49 6.34 -5.25
CA ASP A 108 13.22 5.07 -5.17
C ASP A 108 14.28 4.86 -6.28
N GLY A 109 14.78 5.95 -6.88
CA GLY A 109 15.76 5.89 -7.97
C GLY A 109 15.14 5.63 -9.35
N GLY A 110 13.87 5.98 -9.52
CA GLY A 110 13.23 6.06 -10.84
C GLY A 110 13.83 7.19 -11.68
N ASP A 111 13.66 7.11 -12.99
CA ASP A 111 14.21 8.08 -13.94
C ASP A 111 13.29 9.28 -14.20
N GLY A 112 12.17 9.37 -13.48
CA GLY A 112 11.21 10.47 -13.60
C GLY A 112 10.31 10.38 -14.83
N THR A 113 10.42 9.33 -15.63
CA THR A 113 9.56 9.13 -16.81
C THR A 113 8.19 8.61 -16.40
N ASP A 114 7.13 9.10 -17.05
CA ASP A 114 5.79 8.59 -16.83
C ASP A 114 5.70 7.11 -17.26
N PRO A 115 5.46 6.18 -16.31
CA PRO A 115 5.41 4.75 -16.59
C PRO A 115 4.20 4.32 -17.42
N VAL A 116 3.20 5.18 -17.60
CA VAL A 116 2.04 4.92 -18.46
C VAL A 116 2.39 5.19 -19.93
N SER A 117 3.05 6.31 -20.22
CA SER A 117 3.50 6.63 -21.57
C SER A 117 4.75 5.87 -22.00
N ILE A 118 5.72 5.69 -21.09
CA ILE A 118 6.95 4.93 -21.32
C ILE A 118 7.00 3.77 -20.32
N GLY A 119 6.57 2.59 -20.77
CA GLY A 119 6.55 1.40 -19.92
C GLY A 119 7.91 1.11 -19.26
N SER A 120 7.90 0.79 -17.97
CA SER A 120 9.12 0.45 -17.23
C SER A 120 9.62 -0.95 -17.59
N THR A 121 10.94 -1.08 -17.78
CA THR A 121 11.62 -2.39 -17.91
C THR A 121 12.24 -2.77 -16.56
N GLN A 122 12.85 -3.95 -16.46
CA GLN A 122 13.58 -4.32 -15.23
C GLN A 122 14.69 -3.31 -14.87
N THR A 123 15.32 -2.69 -15.87
CA THR A 123 16.50 -1.84 -15.65
C THR A 123 16.29 -0.36 -15.95
N THR A 124 15.15 0.04 -16.52
CA THR A 124 14.85 1.44 -16.91
C THR A 124 13.41 1.82 -16.57
N GLY A 125 13.13 3.11 -16.41
CA GLY A 125 11.82 3.63 -16.03
C GLY A 125 11.66 3.88 -14.52
N SER A 126 10.48 4.38 -14.18
CA SER A 126 10.02 4.63 -12.81
C SER A 126 9.78 3.35 -12.01
N PHE A 127 10.07 3.37 -10.70
CA PHE A 127 9.78 2.25 -9.78
C PHE A 127 8.31 2.14 -9.40
N TRP A 128 7.60 3.24 -9.50
CA TRP A 128 6.23 3.39 -9.03
C TRP A 128 5.39 4.07 -10.10
N LYS A 129 4.11 3.69 -10.17
CA LYS A 129 3.10 4.31 -11.01
C LYS A 129 1.84 4.58 -10.18
N ARG A 130 1.03 5.56 -10.59
CA ARG A 130 -0.30 5.72 -10.01
C ARG A 130 -1.18 4.51 -10.30
N ASP A 131 -1.90 4.08 -9.28
CA ASP A 131 -2.90 3.03 -9.38
C ASP A 131 -4.28 3.64 -9.58
N ILE A 132 -4.69 3.76 -10.84
CA ILE A 132 -5.97 4.36 -11.24
C ILE A 132 -7.20 3.63 -10.70
N THR A 133 -7.04 2.41 -10.17
CA THR A 133 -8.17 1.68 -9.57
C THR A 133 -8.69 2.32 -8.28
N PHE A 134 -7.94 3.28 -7.71
CA PHE A 134 -8.34 4.10 -6.57
C PHE A 134 -8.76 5.53 -6.90
N ASP A 135 -8.87 5.89 -8.17
CA ASP A 135 -9.28 7.23 -8.54
C ASP A 135 -10.68 7.54 -8.00
N GLY A 136 -10.78 8.58 -7.17
CA GLY A 136 -12.02 8.96 -6.48
C GLY A 136 -12.51 7.96 -5.44
N ARG A 137 -11.63 7.08 -4.92
CA ARG A 137 -11.99 6.01 -3.98
C ARG A 137 -11.11 6.06 -2.74
N SER A 138 -11.70 5.69 -1.61
CA SER A 138 -10.97 5.49 -0.36
C SER A 138 -10.71 3.99 -0.14
N PRO A 139 -9.48 3.56 0.14
CA PRO A 139 -9.22 2.16 0.48
C PRO A 139 -9.90 1.81 1.82
N MET A 140 -10.55 0.65 1.87
CA MET A 140 -11.13 0.09 3.09
C MET A 140 -10.69 -1.36 3.24
N GLY A 141 -10.40 -1.77 4.48
CA GLY A 141 -10.03 -3.15 4.78
C GLY A 141 -11.16 -4.13 4.46
N ILE A 142 -10.78 -5.37 4.12
CA ILE A 142 -11.75 -6.47 3.96
C ILE A 142 -12.46 -6.76 5.28
N GLY A 143 -13.69 -7.25 5.20
CA GLY A 143 -14.49 -7.64 6.37
C GLY A 143 -15.76 -6.81 6.55
N ALA A 144 -16.42 -7.01 7.70
CA ALA A 144 -17.71 -6.42 8.01
C ALA A 144 -17.61 -4.90 8.25
N ILE A 145 -18.50 -4.14 7.60
CA ILE A 145 -18.70 -2.73 7.86
C ILE A 145 -19.69 -2.63 9.03
N SER A 146 -19.19 -2.41 10.24
CA SER A 146 -20.03 -2.24 11.44
C SER A 146 -21.05 -1.12 11.25
N GLY A 147 -22.32 -1.40 11.57
CA GLY A 147 -23.41 -0.43 11.42
C GLY A 147 -23.98 -0.28 10.01
N SER A 148 -23.49 -1.04 9.03
CA SER A 148 -24.15 -1.11 7.71
C SER A 148 -25.52 -1.79 7.81
N ASN A 149 -26.53 -1.20 7.20
CA ASN A 149 -27.86 -1.77 7.05
C ASN A 149 -28.31 -1.63 5.58
N PRO A 150 -28.44 -2.74 4.82
CA PRO A 150 -28.20 -4.13 5.25
C PRO A 150 -26.72 -4.37 5.59
N ALA A 151 -26.48 -5.41 6.40
CA ALA A 151 -25.13 -5.81 6.79
C ALA A 151 -24.26 -6.06 5.55
N LYS A 152 -23.12 -5.36 5.47
CA LYS A 152 -22.18 -5.44 4.36
C LYS A 152 -20.83 -5.96 4.86
N SER A 153 -20.33 -6.99 4.20
CA SER A 153 -18.93 -7.41 4.30
C SER A 153 -18.25 -7.18 2.97
N LEU A 154 -17.05 -6.60 2.99
CA LEU A 154 -16.22 -6.46 1.81
C LEU A 154 -15.34 -7.69 1.59
N VAL A 155 -15.26 -8.13 0.34
CA VAL A 155 -14.23 -9.08 -0.12
C VAL A 155 -13.11 -8.35 -0.85
N LEU A 156 -12.00 -9.06 -1.13
CA LEU A 156 -10.86 -8.48 -1.82
C LEU A 156 -11.27 -7.91 -3.19
N ALA A 157 -10.84 -6.68 -3.48
CA ALA A 157 -11.12 -5.92 -4.70
C ALA A 157 -12.60 -5.58 -4.96
N GLU A 158 -13.49 -5.83 -3.98
CA GLU A 158 -14.87 -5.40 -4.08
C GLU A 158 -14.99 -3.87 -4.04
N GLN A 159 -15.90 -3.33 -4.84
CA GLN A 159 -16.22 -1.91 -4.89
C GLN A 159 -17.56 -1.68 -4.21
N TYR A 160 -17.62 -0.70 -3.32
CA TYR A 160 -18.84 -0.35 -2.59
C TYR A 160 -18.89 1.14 -2.27
N GLY A 161 -20.10 1.66 -2.05
CA GLY A 161 -20.35 3.06 -1.74
C GLY A 161 -20.87 3.86 -2.94
N LEU A 162 -21.42 5.04 -2.64
CA LEU A 162 -21.97 5.99 -3.61
C LEU A 162 -21.43 7.39 -3.31
N GLY A 163 -21.00 8.11 -4.35
CA GLY A 163 -20.52 9.50 -4.21
C GLY A 163 -21.64 10.50 -3.92
N SER A 164 -22.86 10.20 -4.35
CA SER A 164 -24.05 10.99 -4.07
C SER A 164 -25.27 10.10 -3.90
N VAL A 165 -26.25 10.59 -3.14
CA VAL A 165 -27.52 9.90 -2.88
C VAL A 165 -28.65 10.89 -3.07
N ALA A 166 -29.70 10.49 -3.81
CA ALA A 166 -30.95 11.23 -3.88
C ALA A 166 -31.98 10.47 -3.06
N LEU A 167 -32.61 11.14 -2.10
CA LEU A 167 -33.60 10.52 -1.22
C LEU A 167 -34.83 10.10 -2.04
N GLN A 168 -35.25 8.86 -1.84
CA GLN A 168 -36.52 8.33 -2.32
C GLN A 168 -37.66 8.80 -1.41
N VAL A 169 -38.89 8.84 -1.94
CA VAL A 169 -40.08 9.24 -1.16
C VAL A 169 -40.25 8.41 0.11
N SER A 170 -39.91 7.12 0.07
CA SER A 170 -39.95 6.21 1.23
C SER A 170 -38.91 6.54 2.30
N GLU A 171 -37.88 7.31 1.97
CA GLU A 171 -36.80 7.72 2.89
C GLU A 171 -37.06 9.11 3.49
N ILE A 172 -38.11 9.80 3.05
CA ILE A 172 -38.53 11.10 3.58
C ILE A 172 -39.49 10.86 4.75
N PRO A 173 -39.19 11.35 5.97
CA PRO A 173 -40.11 11.27 7.09
C PRO A 173 -41.45 11.92 6.76
N ALA A 174 -42.54 11.29 7.17
CA ALA A 174 -43.86 11.90 7.08
C ALA A 174 -43.85 13.22 7.85
N HIS A 175 -44.18 14.31 7.18
CA HIS A 175 -44.25 15.64 7.76
C HIS A 175 -45.50 16.36 7.24
N ALA A 176 -46.06 17.22 8.07
CA ALA A 176 -47.23 18.03 7.73
C ALA A 176 -46.97 19.46 8.19
N HIS A 177 -47.45 20.43 7.42
CA HIS A 177 -47.35 21.83 7.79
C HIS A 177 -48.71 22.29 8.29
N THR A 178 -48.68 23.02 9.40
CA THR A 178 -49.85 23.69 9.93
C THR A 178 -49.93 25.06 9.27
N ILE A 179 -50.94 25.29 8.44
CA ILE A 179 -51.19 26.61 7.84
C ILE A 179 -52.38 27.22 8.56
N THR A 180 -52.12 28.37 9.19
CA THR A 180 -53.20 29.22 9.72
C THR A 180 -53.54 30.25 8.66
N ALA A 181 -54.68 30.07 8.00
CA ALA A 181 -55.21 31.06 7.07
C ALA A 181 -56.28 31.89 7.80
N LYS A 182 -56.22 33.21 7.62
CA LYS A 182 -57.33 34.08 8.00
C LYS A 182 -58.37 33.99 6.90
N ALA A 183 -59.60 33.64 7.25
CA ALA A 183 -60.70 33.68 6.31
C ALA A 183 -60.86 35.12 5.78
N HIS A 184 -60.54 35.35 4.51
CA HIS A 184 -60.93 36.58 3.84
C HIS A 184 -62.38 36.38 3.38
N LEU A 185 -63.33 37.04 4.03
CA LEU A 185 -64.68 37.17 3.47
C LEU A 185 -64.56 38.09 2.25
N ASP A 186 -64.63 37.53 1.04
CA ASP A 186 -65.04 38.31 -0.14
C ASP A 186 -66.56 38.44 -0.09
N ILE A 187 -67.04 39.52 0.54
CA ILE A 187 -68.46 39.87 0.59
C ILE A 187 -68.85 40.45 -0.79
N ASN A 188 -68.92 39.59 -1.81
CA ASN A 188 -69.49 39.96 -3.11
C ASN A 188 -70.18 38.77 -3.81
N ALA A 189 -70.67 37.79 -3.05
CA ALA A 189 -71.57 36.76 -3.57
C ALA A 189 -72.91 36.87 -2.83
N SER A 190 -73.92 37.37 -3.52
CA SER A 190 -75.30 37.58 -3.07
C SER A 190 -76.09 36.30 -2.77
N SER A 191 -75.42 35.16 -2.59
CA SER A 191 -76.09 33.91 -2.20
C SER A 191 -75.09 32.87 -1.73
N LEU A 192 -74.76 32.83 -0.44
CA LEU A 192 -74.24 31.59 0.16
C LEU A 192 -74.75 31.43 1.59
N ASP A 193 -75.68 30.48 1.73
CA ASP A 193 -75.83 29.62 2.90
C ASP A 193 -74.48 28.95 3.16
N ARG A 194 -73.78 29.43 4.17
CA ARG A 194 -72.63 28.75 4.74
C ARG A 194 -72.49 29.25 6.16
N THR A 195 -72.47 28.32 7.11
CA THR A 195 -72.12 28.50 8.51
C THR A 195 -70.70 29.11 8.58
N LEU A 196 -70.62 30.43 8.39
CA LEU A 196 -69.40 31.19 8.33
C LEU A 196 -68.94 31.40 9.76
N ALA A 197 -67.85 30.71 10.12
CA ALA A 197 -66.97 31.15 11.19
C ALA A 197 -66.77 32.67 11.01
N GLY A 198 -67.09 33.45 12.04
CA GLY A 198 -67.22 34.90 11.94
C GLY A 198 -66.00 35.56 11.29
N ALA A 199 -66.21 36.69 10.64
CA ALA A 199 -65.12 37.48 10.07
C ALA A 199 -63.97 37.62 11.09
N GLY A 200 -62.79 37.12 10.76
CA GLY A 200 -61.64 37.05 11.68
C GLY A 200 -61.39 35.70 12.35
N ALA A 201 -62.20 34.68 12.07
CA ALA A 201 -61.91 33.31 12.51
C ALA A 201 -60.64 32.79 11.80
N GLU A 202 -59.69 32.30 12.59
CA GLU A 202 -58.52 31.59 12.12
C GLU A 202 -58.91 30.13 11.87
N PHE A 203 -58.68 29.65 10.65
CA PHE A 203 -58.76 28.22 10.37
C PHE A 203 -57.35 27.65 10.34
N THR A 204 -57.15 26.61 11.11
CA THR A 204 -55.90 25.85 11.16
C THR A 204 -56.13 24.53 10.45
N ASP A 205 -55.50 24.35 9.30
CA ASP A 205 -55.48 23.07 8.60
C ASP A 205 -54.07 22.48 8.57
N SER A 206 -53.99 21.16 8.57
CA SER A 206 -52.73 20.44 8.42
C SER A 206 -52.64 19.88 7.01
N PHE A 207 -51.81 20.51 6.18
CA PHE A 207 -51.56 20.03 4.83
C PHE A 207 -50.35 19.10 4.84
N ASN A 208 -50.56 17.88 4.34
CA ASN A 208 -49.46 16.97 4.05
C ASN A 208 -48.75 17.47 2.79
N THR A 209 -47.49 17.91 2.94
CA THR A 209 -46.68 18.40 1.82
C THR A 209 -46.08 17.28 0.98
N GLY A 210 -46.32 16.01 1.32
CA GLY A 210 -45.89 14.87 0.51
C GLY A 210 -44.37 14.79 0.40
N SER A 211 -43.86 14.67 -0.84
CA SER A 211 -42.46 14.38 -1.15
C SER A 211 -41.58 15.62 -1.36
N VAL A 212 -41.96 16.79 -0.84
CA VAL A 212 -41.16 18.01 -0.97
C VAL A 212 -39.79 17.77 -0.30
N GLY A 213 -38.71 17.87 -1.09
CA GLY A 213 -37.33 17.56 -0.66
C GLY A 213 -36.74 16.28 -1.24
N GLY A 214 -37.53 15.46 -1.94
CA GLY A 214 -37.03 14.29 -2.68
C GLY A 214 -36.38 14.66 -4.03
N GLY A 215 -35.55 13.76 -4.55
CA GLY A 215 -35.08 13.81 -5.95
C GLY A 215 -33.86 14.70 -6.24
N ILE A 216 -33.41 15.53 -5.29
CA ILE A 216 -32.12 16.26 -5.43
C ILE A 216 -31.02 15.42 -4.75
N ALA A 217 -29.99 15.08 -5.51
CA ALA A 217 -28.84 14.34 -4.99
C ALA A 217 -27.99 15.23 -4.07
N HIS A 218 -27.62 14.71 -2.90
CA HIS A 218 -26.64 15.32 -2.01
C HIS A 218 -25.34 14.50 -2.01
N GLN A 219 -24.23 15.17 -1.70
CA GLN A 219 -22.93 14.50 -1.61
C GLN A 219 -22.89 13.60 -0.37
N ASN A 220 -22.43 12.37 -0.55
CA ASN A 220 -22.27 11.39 0.52
C ASN A 220 -20.77 11.12 0.82
N VAL A 221 -19.89 11.91 0.22
CA VAL A 221 -18.44 11.83 0.44
C VAL A 221 -18.10 12.60 1.71
N HIS A 222 -17.50 11.93 2.68
CA HIS A 222 -16.97 12.57 3.88
C HIS A 222 -15.76 13.47 3.52
N PRO A 223 -15.35 14.40 4.40
CA PRO A 223 -14.14 15.18 4.17
C PRO A 223 -12.91 14.27 3.95
N VAL A 224 -12.25 14.43 2.80
CA VAL A 224 -11.08 13.62 2.39
C VAL A 224 -9.95 14.51 1.89
N THR A 225 -8.72 13.98 1.92
CA THR A 225 -7.54 14.60 1.29
C THR A 225 -7.13 13.75 0.08
N GLY A 226 -6.90 14.40 -1.06
CA GLY A 226 -6.40 13.74 -2.25
C GLY A 226 -4.97 13.26 -2.06
N VAL A 227 -4.73 11.98 -2.32
CA VAL A 227 -3.41 11.33 -2.29
C VAL A 227 -3.30 10.40 -3.50
N ILE A 228 -2.07 10.07 -3.89
CA ILE A 228 -1.84 9.06 -4.92
C ILE A 228 -1.72 7.70 -4.24
N VAL A 229 -2.50 6.72 -4.67
CA VAL A 229 -2.17 5.33 -4.39
C VAL A 229 -1.20 4.87 -5.47
N ALA A 230 0.02 4.54 -5.09
CA ALA A 230 1.06 4.10 -6.01
C ALA A 230 1.21 2.58 -5.99
N GLN A 231 1.56 2.01 -7.14
CA GLN A 231 1.79 0.59 -7.36
C GLN A 231 3.20 0.38 -7.94
N ARG A 232 3.89 -0.68 -7.52
CA ARG A 232 5.20 -1.07 -8.08
C ARG A 232 5.12 -1.37 -9.59
N THR A 233 6.12 -0.93 -10.34
CA THR A 233 6.32 -1.30 -11.75
C THR A 233 7.27 -2.50 -11.89
N ASN A 234 7.64 -2.85 -13.12
CA ASN A 234 8.62 -3.91 -13.42
C ASN A 234 10.08 -3.53 -13.08
N ARG A 235 10.37 -2.24 -12.84
CA ARG A 235 11.71 -1.74 -12.52
C ARG A 235 12.28 -2.46 -11.32
N GLN A 236 13.56 -2.77 -11.25
CA GLN A 236 14.21 -3.39 -10.08
C GLN A 236 15.48 -2.64 -9.71
N PHE A 237 15.90 -2.72 -8.44
CA PHE A 237 17.20 -2.18 -8.05
C PHE A 237 18.30 -2.97 -8.77
N TRP A 238 19.28 -2.28 -9.36
CA TRP A 238 20.43 -2.96 -9.98
C TRP A 238 21.70 -2.14 -9.83
N THR A 239 22.83 -2.83 -9.99
CA THR A 239 24.14 -2.22 -10.21
C THR A 239 24.81 -2.88 -11.40
N SER A 240 25.55 -2.06 -12.16
CA SER A 240 26.47 -2.53 -13.19
C SER A 240 27.51 -3.46 -12.59
#